data_AF-A0A2E7F675-F1
#
_entry.id   AF-A0A2E7F675-F1
#
_cell.length_a   1.000
_cell.length_b   1.000
_cell.length_c   1.000
_cell.angle_alpha   90.00
_cell.angle_beta   90.00
_cell.angle_gamma   90.00
#
_symmetry.space_group_name_H-M   'P 1'
#
loop_
_entity.id
_entity.type
_entity.pdbx_description
1 polymer ?
#
loop_
_entity_poly.entity_id
_entity_poly.type
_entity_poly.pdbx_seq_one_letter_code
_entity_poly.pdbx_strand_id
1 'polypeptide(L)'
;MRSDYRLVRFVTFLLACQLFVTALTLPATGQAQSLNLASGAKDQPIEIIADNGIEWQQENEILIASGNAKASRGGINVEAEVIRAYYKQKSEGGADLYRLDAVGGVKIHSSTDSIVGETAVYDIEKAILRVDGRKVVFKSGNDTISATEQMEYWERQKMAVARGRAVAAHQGKTVRADILKALMREKKDGKSEVYIVEAFDNVLIISEQDRVRADRGIYKIDSGIATLAGNITITRADSILTGDQAEVNLKTGVSKLLTADPVRSDRRKKKRIRGLIYPQKR
;
A
#
# COMPACT_ATOMS: atom_id res chain seq x y z
N MET A 1 -65.91 16.08 61.37
CA MET A 1 -65.72 17.50 60.99
C MET A 1 -64.59 18.02 61.86
N ARG A 2 -63.52 18.61 61.28
CA ARG A 2 -62.18 18.77 61.90
C ARG A 2 -61.48 17.41 62.18
N SER A 3 -60.15 17.27 62.14
CA SER A 3 -59.12 18.13 61.53
C SER A 3 -57.80 17.37 61.30
N ASP A 4 -57.01 17.85 60.33
CA ASP A 4 -55.54 17.94 60.31
C ASP A 4 -54.68 16.72 60.73
N TYR A 5 -54.16 16.00 59.74
CA TYR A 5 -52.91 15.24 59.89
C TYR A 5 -51.70 16.16 59.60
N ARG A 6 -50.72 16.22 60.51
CA ARG A 6 -49.46 16.98 60.33
C ARG A 6 -48.23 16.06 60.32
N LEU A 7 -47.24 16.44 59.51
CA LEU A 7 -45.93 15.80 59.42
C LEU A 7 -45.14 15.85 60.73
N VAL A 8 -44.41 14.77 61.02
CA VAL A 8 -43.08 14.80 61.68
C VAL A 8 -42.15 13.83 60.92
N ARG A 9 -40.84 14.12 60.87
CA ARG A 9 -39.78 13.39 60.16
C ARG A 9 -38.75 12.78 61.14
N PHE A 10 -37.71 12.15 60.58
CA PHE A 10 -36.43 11.65 61.15
C PHE A 10 -36.45 10.13 61.51
N VAL A 11 -35.63 9.23 60.91
CA VAL A 11 -34.14 9.13 60.70
C VAL A 11 -33.44 8.54 61.94
N THR A 12 -32.49 7.58 61.89
CA THR A 12 -31.70 6.96 60.77
C THR A 12 -32.07 5.46 60.58
N PHE A 13 -31.25 4.38 60.45
CA PHE A 13 -29.79 4.06 60.41
C PHE A 13 -29.60 2.75 59.60
N LEU A 14 -29.09 2.76 58.35
CA LEU A 14 -27.69 2.57 57.91
C LEU A 14 -27.08 1.15 58.12
N LEU A 15 -26.97 0.34 57.04
CA LEU A 15 -25.86 -0.64 56.87
C LEU A 15 -25.61 -1.09 55.41
N ALA A 16 -24.33 -1.25 55.06
CA ALA A 16 -23.73 -2.12 54.04
C ALA A 16 -24.33 -2.26 52.61
N CYS A 17 -23.71 -1.58 51.64
CA CYS A 17 -23.43 -2.15 50.32
C CYS A 17 -22.15 -1.52 49.73
N GLN A 18 -21.03 -2.24 49.73
CA GLN A 18 -19.79 -1.81 49.06
C GLN A 18 -19.74 -2.40 47.65
N LEU A 19 -19.92 -1.55 46.64
CA LEU A 19 -19.76 -1.91 45.23
C LEU A 19 -18.27 -1.84 44.84
N PHE A 20 -17.63 -3.01 44.79
CA PHE A 20 -16.25 -3.15 44.31
C PHE A 20 -16.24 -3.10 42.78
N VAL A 21 -16.06 -1.91 42.19
CA VAL A 21 -15.94 -1.74 40.74
C VAL A 21 -14.50 -1.99 40.29
N THR A 22 -14.20 -3.26 39.97
CA THR A 22 -12.95 -3.62 39.31
C THR A 22 -12.97 -3.16 37.85
N ALA A 23 -12.22 -2.10 37.55
CA ALA A 23 -12.06 -1.61 36.18
C ALA A 23 -11.32 -2.66 35.33
N LEU A 24 -12.05 -3.34 34.44
CA LEU A 24 -11.47 -4.29 33.48
C LEU A 24 -10.70 -3.50 32.41
N THR A 25 -9.39 -3.37 32.59
CA THR A 25 -8.47 -2.89 31.55
C THR A 25 -8.27 -3.96 30.47
N LEU A 26 -9.27 -4.09 29.60
CA LEU A 26 -9.15 -4.88 28.38
C LEU A 26 -7.95 -4.36 27.57
N PRO A 27 -6.96 -5.20 27.22
CA PRO A 27 -5.86 -4.77 26.38
C PRO A 27 -6.41 -4.43 25.00
N ALA A 28 -6.20 -3.19 24.55
CA ALA A 28 -6.60 -2.75 23.23
C ALA A 28 -5.79 -3.53 22.16
N THR A 29 -6.41 -4.57 21.59
CA THR A 29 -5.87 -5.34 20.48
C THR A 29 -5.92 -4.50 19.20
N GLY A 30 -5.00 -3.55 19.09
CA GLY A 30 -4.85 -2.69 17.92
C GLY A 30 -4.69 -3.54 16.66
N GLN A 31 -5.74 -3.59 15.84
CA GLN A 31 -5.67 -4.27 14.56
C GLN A 31 -4.65 -3.56 13.68
N ALA A 32 -3.74 -4.33 13.09
CA ALA A 32 -2.69 -3.80 12.23
C ALA A 32 -3.27 -3.35 10.88
N GLN A 33 -3.73 -2.09 10.82
CA GLN A 33 -4.36 -1.51 9.64
C GLN A 33 -3.30 -1.14 8.60
N SER A 34 -3.43 -1.75 7.41
CA SER A 34 -2.75 -1.30 6.19
C SER A 34 -3.34 0.03 5.71
N LEU A 35 -2.71 0.66 4.71
CA LEU A 35 -2.99 2.03 4.23
C LEU A 35 -4.37 2.26 3.53
N ASN A 36 -5.47 1.71 4.06
CA ASN A 36 -6.83 1.71 3.50
C ASN A 36 -7.71 2.82 4.10
N LEU A 37 -7.77 4.00 3.48
CA LEU A 37 -8.52 5.15 4.03
C LEU A 37 -10.04 5.09 3.78
N ALA A 38 -10.55 4.28 2.83
CA ALA A 38 -11.98 4.24 2.49
C ALA A 38 -12.76 3.09 3.15
N SER A 39 -12.16 1.91 3.32
CA SER A 39 -12.84 0.76 3.92
C SER A 39 -12.78 0.72 5.44
N GLY A 40 -11.68 1.17 6.05
CA GLY A 40 -11.45 0.98 7.49
C GLY A 40 -12.13 1.98 8.44
N ALA A 41 -12.66 3.11 7.94
CA ALA A 41 -12.95 4.28 8.78
C ALA A 41 -14.14 5.16 8.33
N LYS A 42 -15.12 4.61 7.60
CA LYS A 42 -16.21 5.41 6.99
C LYS A 42 -16.92 6.37 7.95
N ASP A 43 -17.20 5.92 9.16
CA ASP A 43 -17.98 6.67 10.17
C ASP A 43 -17.09 7.42 11.18
N GLN A 44 -15.76 7.33 11.04
CA GLN A 44 -14.83 8.08 11.88
C GLN A 44 -14.61 9.49 11.34
N PRO A 45 -14.54 10.52 12.20
CA PRO A 45 -14.20 11.88 11.77
C PRO A 45 -12.78 11.94 11.21
N ILE A 46 -12.52 12.99 10.43
CA ILE A 46 -11.18 13.34 9.95
C ILE A 46 -10.75 14.55 10.76
N GLU A 47 -9.75 14.38 11.61
CA GLU A 47 -9.09 15.48 12.29
C GLU A 47 -8.13 16.16 11.31
N ILE A 48 -8.11 17.49 11.29
CA ILE A 48 -7.16 18.27 10.48
C ILE A 48 -6.57 19.39 11.35
N ILE A 49 -5.24 19.47 11.39
CA ILE A 49 -4.46 20.46 12.13
C ILE A 49 -3.38 21.07 11.23
N ALA A 50 -2.96 22.31 11.52
CA ALA A 50 -1.94 23.05 10.76
C ALA A 50 -1.41 24.23 11.60
N ASP A 51 -0.16 24.63 11.34
CA ASP A 51 0.55 25.67 12.10
C ASP A 51 0.19 27.11 11.67
N ASN A 52 0.06 27.36 10.35
CA ASN A 52 -0.22 28.70 9.84
C ASN A 52 -1.72 29.02 9.83
N GLY A 53 -2.58 27.99 9.78
CA GLY A 53 -4.02 28.11 9.91
C GLY A 53 -4.82 27.18 8.99
N ILE A 54 -6.14 27.26 9.16
CA ILE A 54 -7.14 26.55 8.35
C ILE A 54 -8.13 27.57 7.77
N GLU A 55 -8.24 27.60 6.46
CA GLU A 55 -9.23 28.37 5.70
C GLU A 55 -10.40 27.46 5.33
N TRP A 56 -11.64 27.94 5.48
CA TRP A 56 -12.84 27.20 5.09
C TRP A 56 -13.67 28.03 4.11
N GLN A 57 -13.65 27.63 2.83
CA GLN A 57 -14.38 28.29 1.75
C GLN A 57 -15.69 27.55 1.51
N GLN A 58 -16.76 27.93 2.23
CA GLN A 58 -18.03 27.20 2.15
C GLN A 58 -18.61 27.15 0.73
N GLU A 59 -18.55 28.26 0.00
CA GLU A 59 -19.09 28.38 -1.38
C GLU A 59 -18.35 27.52 -2.41
N ASN A 60 -17.06 27.22 -2.15
CA ASN A 60 -16.21 26.40 -3.01
C ASN A 60 -16.11 24.93 -2.54
N GLU A 61 -16.88 24.56 -1.51
CA GLU A 61 -16.90 23.25 -0.83
C GLU A 61 -15.50 22.69 -0.46
N ILE A 62 -14.60 23.57 0.01
CA ILE A 62 -13.20 23.23 0.29
C ILE A 62 -12.71 23.78 1.64
N LEU A 63 -11.94 22.96 2.36
CA LEU A 63 -11.15 23.35 3.53
C LEU A 63 -9.66 23.23 3.18
N ILE A 64 -8.87 24.25 3.52
CA ILE A 64 -7.44 24.34 3.20
C ILE A 64 -6.65 24.53 4.50
N ALA A 65 -5.82 23.55 4.86
CA ALA A 65 -4.92 23.61 6.01
C ALA A 65 -3.47 23.83 5.54
N SER A 66 -2.71 24.72 6.20
CA SER A 66 -1.39 25.15 5.73
C SER A 66 -0.34 25.33 6.82
N GLY A 67 0.92 25.03 6.51
CA GLY A 67 2.03 24.97 7.47
C GLY A 67 2.01 23.65 8.24
N ASN A 68 2.91 22.72 7.90
CA ASN A 68 2.99 21.37 8.51
C ASN A 68 1.62 20.65 8.63
N ALA A 69 0.72 20.90 7.67
CA ALA A 69 -0.66 20.44 7.70
C ALA A 69 -0.75 18.90 7.82
N LYS A 70 -1.56 18.44 8.77
CA LYS A 70 -1.77 17.03 9.06
C LYS A 70 -3.26 16.69 9.10
N ALA A 71 -3.63 15.59 8.44
CA ALA A 71 -4.95 14.99 8.50
C ALA A 71 -4.89 13.56 9.06
N SER A 72 -5.76 13.23 10.01
CA SER A 72 -5.77 11.95 10.74
C SER A 72 -7.12 11.25 10.59
N ARG A 73 -7.14 9.95 10.22
CA ARG A 73 -8.35 9.12 10.19
C ARG A 73 -8.03 7.63 10.36
N GLY A 74 -8.69 6.92 11.28
CA GLY A 74 -8.58 5.46 11.38
C GLY A 74 -7.15 4.92 11.53
N GLY A 75 -6.32 5.61 12.34
CA GLY A 75 -4.89 5.28 12.49
C GLY A 75 -3.99 5.65 11.31
N ILE A 76 -4.56 6.13 10.20
CA ILE A 76 -3.81 6.68 9.07
C ILE A 76 -3.58 8.17 9.28
N ASN A 77 -2.36 8.61 8.99
CA ASN A 77 -1.90 9.99 9.10
C ASN A 77 -1.41 10.45 7.72
N VAL A 78 -1.85 11.62 7.25
CA VAL A 78 -1.35 12.33 6.06
C VAL A 78 -0.70 13.62 6.53
N GLU A 79 0.55 13.87 6.17
CA GLU A 79 1.32 15.09 6.47
C GLU A 79 1.82 15.73 5.18
N ALA A 80 1.72 17.06 5.06
CA ALA A 80 2.27 17.86 3.95
C ALA A 80 2.40 19.33 4.35
N GLU A 81 2.96 20.18 3.49
CA GLU A 81 2.94 21.64 3.73
C GLU A 81 1.51 22.21 3.60
N VAL A 82 0.72 21.72 2.64
CA VAL A 82 -0.70 22.08 2.47
C VAL A 82 -1.55 20.84 2.26
N ILE A 83 -2.68 20.75 2.98
CA ILE A 83 -3.74 19.77 2.75
C ILE A 83 -5.01 20.51 2.30
N ARG A 84 -5.67 20.00 1.25
CA ARG A 84 -6.97 20.47 0.75
C ARG A 84 -8.00 19.35 0.86
N ALA A 85 -9.07 19.62 1.57
CA ALA A 85 -10.16 18.70 1.85
C ALA A 85 -11.42 19.16 1.10
N TYR A 86 -11.79 18.43 0.04
CA TYR A 86 -12.95 18.71 -0.81
C TYR A 86 -14.14 17.88 -0.37
N TYR A 87 -15.25 18.54 -0.04
CA TYR A 87 -16.45 17.91 0.49
C TYR A 87 -17.70 18.26 -0.31
N LYS A 88 -18.84 17.65 0.03
CA LYS A 88 -20.19 18.04 -0.43
C LYS A 88 -21.06 18.33 0.78
N GLN A 89 -21.80 19.43 0.77
CA GLN A 89 -22.67 19.80 1.89
C GLN A 89 -23.91 18.90 1.95
N LYS A 90 -24.28 18.42 3.15
CA LYS A 90 -25.42 17.53 3.36
C LYS A 90 -26.72 18.30 3.56
N SER A 91 -27.81 17.78 3.00
CA SER A 91 -29.18 18.27 3.19
C SER A 91 -29.62 18.34 4.67
N GLU A 92 -29.09 17.43 5.49
CA GLU A 92 -29.38 17.31 6.93
C GLU A 92 -28.32 18.00 7.81
N GLY A 93 -27.37 18.73 7.20
CA GLY A 93 -26.22 19.32 7.86
C GLY A 93 -24.98 18.41 7.91
N GLY A 94 -23.80 19.04 7.98
CA GLY A 94 -22.51 18.37 7.87
C GLY A 94 -21.99 18.27 6.43
N ALA A 95 -20.91 17.51 6.25
CA ALA A 95 -20.15 17.44 5.01
C ALA A 95 -19.68 16.00 4.70
N ASP A 96 -19.82 15.56 3.45
CA ASP A 96 -19.18 14.33 2.95
C ASP A 96 -17.88 14.65 2.23
N LEU A 97 -16.74 14.29 2.83
CA LEU A 97 -15.45 14.41 2.16
C LEU A 97 -15.35 13.40 1.01
N TYR A 98 -15.14 13.89 -0.22
CA TYR A 98 -15.00 13.04 -1.41
C TYR A 98 -13.57 12.99 -1.97
N ARG A 99 -12.72 13.98 -1.65
CA ARG A 99 -11.32 14.03 -2.08
C ARG A 99 -10.43 14.76 -1.07
N LEU A 100 -9.19 14.28 -0.91
CA LEU A 100 -8.14 14.95 -0.15
C LEU A 100 -6.87 15.07 -1.00
N ASP A 101 -6.36 16.29 -1.17
CA ASP A 101 -5.08 16.57 -1.82
C ASP A 101 -4.05 16.98 -0.77
N ALA A 102 -2.83 16.48 -0.89
CA ALA A 102 -1.69 16.83 -0.04
C ALA A 102 -0.53 17.32 -0.93
N VAL A 103 0.09 18.44 -0.59
CA VAL A 103 1.08 19.12 -1.43
C VAL A 103 2.27 19.62 -0.61
N GLY A 104 3.48 19.31 -1.09
CA GLY A 104 4.73 19.77 -0.47
C GLY A 104 5.26 18.76 0.55
N GLY A 105 6.08 17.81 0.10
CA GLY A 105 6.80 16.88 0.96
C GLY A 105 5.91 15.84 1.66
N VAL A 106 4.95 15.28 0.92
CA VAL A 106 3.91 14.40 1.46
C VAL A 106 4.49 13.16 2.15
N LYS A 107 3.97 12.85 3.33
CA LYS A 107 4.15 11.58 4.04
C LYS A 107 2.77 11.02 4.42
N ILE A 108 2.50 9.77 4.11
CA ILE A 108 1.29 9.06 4.55
C ILE A 108 1.74 7.80 5.29
N HIS A 109 1.20 7.54 6.49
CA HIS A 109 1.61 6.38 7.28
C HIS A 109 0.50 5.78 8.14
N SER A 110 0.58 4.47 8.36
CA SER A 110 -0.18 3.70 9.35
C SER A 110 0.77 3.18 10.45
N SER A 111 0.33 2.21 11.26
CA SER A 111 1.18 1.49 12.20
C SER A 111 2.12 0.45 11.55
N THR A 112 1.95 0.12 10.27
CA THR A 112 2.80 -0.86 9.54
C THR A 112 3.40 -0.33 8.24
N ASP A 113 2.69 0.59 7.58
CA ASP A 113 2.94 1.01 6.22
C ASP A 113 3.29 2.50 6.16
N SER A 114 4.11 2.91 5.19
CA SER A 114 4.34 4.33 4.89
C SER A 114 4.60 4.57 3.41
N ILE A 115 4.21 5.74 2.91
CA ILE A 115 4.58 6.23 1.59
C ILE A 115 4.96 7.71 1.65
N VAL A 116 6.00 8.10 0.92
CA VAL A 116 6.48 9.48 0.82
C VAL A 116 6.60 9.91 -0.65
N GLY A 117 6.34 11.19 -0.94
CA GLY A 117 6.36 11.76 -2.29
C GLY A 117 6.37 13.30 -2.28
N GLU A 118 6.10 13.92 -3.44
CA GLU A 118 6.07 15.39 -3.57
C GLU A 118 4.64 15.93 -3.46
N THR A 119 3.65 15.24 -4.03
CA THR A 119 2.20 15.47 -3.85
C THR A 119 1.43 14.15 -3.74
N ALA A 120 0.20 14.20 -3.24
CA ALA A 120 -0.73 13.08 -3.26
C ALA A 120 -2.18 13.54 -3.47
N VAL A 121 -2.99 12.66 -4.05
CA VAL A 121 -4.44 12.82 -4.23
C VAL A 121 -5.11 11.53 -3.77
N TYR A 122 -6.03 11.63 -2.82
CA TYR A 122 -6.91 10.55 -2.42
C TYR A 122 -8.35 10.81 -2.88
N ASP A 123 -8.83 9.99 -3.81
CA ASP A 123 -10.20 10.00 -4.30
C ASP A 123 -11.01 8.97 -3.51
N ILE A 124 -11.87 9.45 -2.60
CA ILE A 124 -12.59 8.62 -1.62
C ILE A 124 -13.76 7.88 -2.30
N GLU A 125 -14.41 8.53 -3.27
CA GLU A 125 -15.52 7.95 -4.04
C GLU A 125 -15.08 6.78 -4.92
N LYS A 126 -13.86 6.83 -5.48
CA LYS A 126 -13.25 5.72 -6.24
C LYS A 126 -12.42 4.79 -5.36
N ALA A 127 -11.99 5.25 -4.17
CA ALA A 127 -11.00 4.64 -3.30
C ALA A 127 -9.66 4.40 -4.01
N ILE A 128 -9.08 5.48 -4.55
CA ILE A 128 -7.79 5.50 -5.23
C ILE A 128 -6.88 6.51 -4.53
N LEU A 129 -5.72 6.04 -4.06
CA LEU A 129 -4.60 6.91 -3.68
C LEU A 129 -3.63 7.02 -4.86
N ARG A 130 -3.27 8.24 -5.25
CA ARG A 130 -2.10 8.51 -6.08
C ARG A 130 -1.09 9.33 -5.28
N VAL A 131 0.18 8.98 -5.37
CA VAL A 131 1.31 9.76 -4.85
C VAL A 131 2.25 10.04 -6.02
N ASP A 132 2.53 11.30 -6.28
CA ASP A 132 3.32 11.78 -7.41
C ASP A 132 4.67 12.34 -6.91
N GLY A 133 5.73 12.24 -7.73
CA GLY A 133 6.99 12.94 -7.50
C GLY A 133 8.25 12.21 -8.01
N ARG A 134 9.35 12.97 -8.13
CA ARG A 134 10.67 12.52 -8.63
C ARG A 134 11.29 11.35 -7.85
N LYS A 135 10.82 11.10 -6.64
CA LYS A 135 11.18 9.94 -5.80
C LYS A 135 10.01 9.60 -4.86
N VAL A 136 9.10 8.74 -5.32
CA VAL A 136 8.08 8.12 -4.46
C VAL A 136 8.66 6.87 -3.81
N VAL A 137 8.45 6.67 -2.51
CA VAL A 137 8.90 5.46 -1.78
C VAL A 137 7.80 4.95 -0.86
N PHE A 138 7.37 3.71 -1.08
CA PHE A 138 6.50 2.95 -0.17
C PHE A 138 7.34 1.96 0.66
N LYS A 139 6.96 1.74 1.92
CA LYS A 139 7.51 0.70 2.78
C LYS A 139 6.41 -0.02 3.56
N SER A 140 6.57 -1.33 3.76
CA SER A 140 5.79 -2.11 4.72
C SER A 140 6.70 -3.14 5.37
N GLY A 141 6.93 -3.03 6.68
CA GLY A 141 7.95 -3.82 7.38
C GLY A 141 9.35 -3.71 6.75
N ASN A 142 9.90 -4.85 6.30
CA ASN A 142 11.21 -4.93 5.64
C ASN A 142 11.16 -4.67 4.12
N ASP A 143 9.97 -4.53 3.55
CA ASP A 143 9.77 -4.44 2.11
C ASP A 143 9.74 -2.98 1.67
N THR A 144 10.34 -2.67 0.53
CA THR A 144 10.38 -1.31 -0.03
C THR A 144 10.06 -1.34 -1.50
N ILE A 145 9.17 -0.44 -1.94
CA ILE A 145 8.96 -0.12 -3.35
C ILE A 145 9.38 1.34 -3.54
N SER A 146 10.03 1.65 -4.66
CA SER A 146 10.39 3.02 -5.03
C SER A 146 10.14 3.26 -6.52
N ALA A 147 9.85 4.52 -6.87
CA ALA A 147 9.49 4.96 -8.22
C ALA A 147 9.97 6.40 -8.43
N THR A 148 10.17 6.82 -9.68
CA THR A 148 10.68 8.18 -10.00
C THR A 148 9.67 9.09 -10.71
N GLU A 149 8.42 8.65 -10.85
CA GLU A 149 7.30 9.47 -11.31
C GLU A 149 6.09 9.35 -10.37
N GLN A 150 5.63 8.12 -10.09
CA GLN A 150 4.31 7.91 -9.51
C GLN A 150 4.17 6.58 -8.75
N MET A 151 3.27 6.56 -7.75
CA MET A 151 2.59 5.35 -7.29
C MET A 151 1.07 5.55 -7.22
N GLU A 152 0.35 4.45 -7.39
CA GLU A 152 -1.10 4.32 -7.26
C GLU A 152 -1.44 3.15 -6.35
N TYR A 153 -2.47 3.28 -5.52
CA TYR A 153 -3.14 2.18 -4.83
C TYR A 153 -4.65 2.25 -5.08
N TRP A 154 -5.17 1.19 -5.67
CA TRP A 154 -6.57 1.01 -6.06
C TRP A 154 -7.23 0.07 -5.04
N GLU A 155 -7.76 0.64 -3.96
CA GLU A 155 -8.15 -0.09 -2.74
C GLU A 155 -9.21 -1.17 -3.02
N ARG A 156 -10.21 -0.86 -3.86
CA ARG A 156 -11.27 -1.80 -4.28
C ARG A 156 -10.78 -2.93 -5.18
N GLN A 157 -9.67 -2.72 -5.90
CA GLN A 157 -9.05 -3.73 -6.77
C GLN A 157 -7.92 -4.48 -6.06
N LYS A 158 -7.57 -4.09 -4.83
CA LYS A 158 -6.42 -4.58 -4.05
C LYS A 158 -5.14 -4.59 -4.90
N MET A 159 -4.93 -3.53 -5.67
CA MET A 159 -3.88 -3.39 -6.68
C MET A 159 -3.05 -2.15 -6.43
N ALA A 160 -1.73 -2.25 -6.53
CA ALA A 160 -0.82 -1.10 -6.54
C ALA A 160 -0.05 -1.03 -7.87
N VAL A 161 0.26 0.19 -8.33
CA VAL A 161 1.04 0.43 -9.55
C VAL A 161 2.12 1.48 -9.26
N ALA A 162 3.39 1.14 -9.52
CA ALA A 162 4.53 2.04 -9.43
C ALA A 162 5.08 2.33 -10.85
N ARG A 163 5.28 3.60 -11.21
CA ARG A 163 5.68 4.05 -12.56
C ARG A 163 6.93 4.92 -12.52
N GLY A 164 7.77 4.76 -13.54
CA GLY A 164 9.04 5.45 -13.70
C GLY A 164 10.16 4.72 -12.99
N ARG A 165 10.87 3.84 -13.71
CA ARG A 165 12.03 3.06 -13.24
C ARG A 165 11.79 2.38 -11.89
N ALA A 166 10.59 1.85 -11.70
CA ALA A 166 10.13 1.26 -10.45
C ALA A 166 11.03 0.12 -9.95
N VAL A 167 11.29 0.09 -8.64
CA VAL A 167 12.13 -0.91 -7.96
C VAL A 167 11.40 -1.42 -6.72
N ALA A 168 11.14 -2.73 -6.68
CA ALA A 168 10.71 -3.44 -5.48
C ALA A 168 11.90 -4.21 -4.88
N ALA A 169 12.04 -4.17 -3.55
CA ALA A 169 13.09 -4.84 -2.79
C ALA A 169 12.50 -5.59 -1.59
N HIS A 170 12.91 -6.86 -1.43
CA HIS A 170 12.47 -7.77 -0.37
C HIS A 170 13.60 -8.75 -0.05
N GLN A 171 14.07 -8.79 1.20
CA GLN A 171 15.09 -9.74 1.68
C GLN A 171 16.31 -9.87 0.74
N GLY A 172 16.94 -8.75 0.39
CA GLY A 172 18.12 -8.70 -0.50
C GLY A 172 17.84 -8.93 -2.00
N LYS A 173 16.66 -9.45 -2.36
CA LYS A 173 16.21 -9.64 -3.75
C LYS A 173 15.60 -8.34 -4.26
N THR A 174 15.87 -7.97 -5.51
CA THR A 174 15.28 -6.77 -6.13
C THR A 174 14.68 -7.08 -7.50
N VAL A 175 13.51 -6.52 -7.78
CA VAL A 175 12.89 -6.48 -9.11
C VAL A 175 12.85 -5.02 -9.56
N ARG A 176 13.38 -4.74 -10.76
CA ARG A 176 13.32 -3.43 -11.42
C ARG A 176 12.54 -3.57 -12.73
N ALA A 177 11.80 -2.54 -13.10
CA ALA A 177 11.11 -2.38 -14.37
C ALA A 177 10.82 -0.89 -14.60
N ASP A 178 10.22 -0.51 -15.73
CA ASP A 178 9.69 0.86 -15.86
C ASP A 178 8.32 0.99 -15.17
N ILE A 179 7.50 -0.06 -15.20
CA ILE A 179 6.27 -0.18 -14.41
C ILE A 179 6.27 -1.50 -13.61
N LEU A 180 5.95 -1.42 -12.31
CA LEU A 180 5.63 -2.57 -11.46
C LEU A 180 4.17 -2.49 -11.03
N LYS A 181 3.40 -3.57 -11.23
CA LYS A 181 2.03 -3.72 -10.72
C LYS A 181 1.97 -4.86 -9.72
N ALA A 182 1.56 -4.58 -8.48
CA ALA A 182 1.35 -5.58 -7.44
C ALA A 182 -0.14 -5.89 -7.31
N LEU A 183 -0.50 -7.16 -7.20
CA LEU A 183 -1.82 -7.62 -6.79
C LEU A 183 -1.74 -8.16 -5.37
N MET A 184 -2.69 -7.74 -4.54
CA MET A 184 -2.75 -8.02 -3.11
C MET A 184 -4.01 -8.80 -2.74
N ARG A 185 -3.95 -9.48 -1.60
CA ARG A 185 -5.10 -10.13 -0.96
C ARG A 185 -5.02 -9.96 0.55
N GLU A 186 -6.15 -10.06 1.22
CA GLU A 186 -6.20 -10.02 2.69
C GLU A 186 -5.91 -11.40 3.28
N LYS A 187 -5.07 -11.42 4.31
CA LYS A 187 -4.80 -12.58 5.16
C LYS A 187 -5.91 -12.77 6.20
N LYS A 188 -5.94 -13.95 6.81
CA LYS A 188 -6.83 -14.29 7.94
C LYS A 188 -6.65 -13.38 9.17
N ASP A 189 -5.55 -12.64 9.28
CA ASP A 189 -5.27 -11.68 10.35
C ASP A 189 -5.57 -10.21 9.94
N GLY A 190 -6.27 -10.00 8.80
CA GLY A 190 -6.64 -8.69 8.29
C GLY A 190 -5.52 -7.92 7.58
N LYS A 191 -4.28 -8.44 7.56
CA LYS A 191 -3.17 -7.78 6.86
C LYS A 191 -3.25 -8.00 5.36
N SER A 192 -2.93 -6.99 4.58
CA SER A 192 -2.75 -7.12 3.14
C SER A 192 -1.43 -7.84 2.84
N GLU A 193 -1.41 -8.75 1.86
CA GLU A 193 -0.18 -9.32 1.31
C GLU A 193 -0.16 -9.24 -0.21
N VAL A 194 1.01 -8.95 -0.80
CA VAL A 194 1.23 -9.10 -2.24
C VAL A 194 1.33 -10.60 -2.56
N TYR A 195 0.63 -11.07 -3.58
CA TYR A 195 0.71 -12.47 -4.04
C TYR A 195 1.16 -12.60 -5.51
N ILE A 196 0.96 -11.54 -6.32
CA ILE A 196 1.50 -11.42 -7.68
C ILE A 196 2.20 -10.07 -7.86
N VAL A 197 3.34 -10.07 -8.53
CA VAL A 197 3.99 -8.86 -9.07
C VAL A 197 4.15 -9.03 -10.58
N GLU A 198 3.57 -8.13 -11.35
CA GLU A 198 3.79 -7.99 -12.79
C GLU A 198 4.78 -6.85 -13.05
N ALA A 199 5.71 -7.08 -13.97
CA ALA A 199 6.80 -6.18 -14.29
C ALA A 199 6.82 -5.90 -15.81
N PHE A 200 6.82 -4.63 -16.18
CA PHE A 200 6.71 -4.17 -17.56
C PHE A 200 7.88 -3.27 -17.93
N ASP A 201 8.54 -3.65 -19.01
CA ASP A 201 9.61 -2.95 -19.71
C ASP A 201 10.89 -2.79 -18.88
N ASN A 202 12.03 -2.98 -19.55
CA ASN A 202 13.38 -2.96 -18.94
C ASN A 202 13.52 -3.82 -17.66
N VAL A 203 12.87 -4.98 -17.62
CA VAL A 203 12.81 -5.82 -16.41
C VAL A 203 14.18 -6.36 -16.05
N LEU A 204 14.61 -6.12 -14.80
CA LEU A 204 15.85 -6.65 -14.22
C LEU A 204 15.58 -7.22 -12.81
N ILE A 205 15.67 -8.54 -12.67
CA ILE A 205 15.64 -9.24 -11.39
C ILE A 205 17.08 -9.50 -10.94
N ILE A 206 17.35 -9.27 -9.65
CA ILE A 206 18.62 -9.59 -8.98
C ILE A 206 18.32 -10.42 -7.73
N SER A 207 19.03 -11.53 -7.59
CA SER A 207 19.12 -12.34 -6.36
C SER A 207 20.58 -12.47 -5.93
N GLU A 208 20.85 -13.27 -4.89
CA GLU A 208 22.20 -13.62 -4.45
C GLU A 208 23.05 -14.30 -5.53
N GLN A 209 22.41 -15.06 -6.43
CA GLN A 209 23.09 -15.91 -7.43
C GLN A 209 22.82 -15.49 -8.88
N ASP A 210 21.70 -14.82 -9.14
CA ASP A 210 21.21 -14.54 -10.49
C ASP A 210 21.07 -13.05 -10.78
N ARG A 211 21.37 -12.69 -12.03
CA ARG A 211 20.92 -11.45 -12.65
C ARG A 211 20.13 -11.81 -13.90
N VAL A 212 18.85 -11.46 -13.95
CA VAL A 212 17.96 -11.81 -15.07
C VAL A 212 17.36 -10.57 -15.68
N ARG A 213 17.53 -10.40 -16.99
CA ARG A 213 16.85 -9.38 -17.80
C ARG A 213 15.73 -10.00 -18.64
N ALA A 214 14.66 -9.25 -18.88
CA ALA A 214 13.57 -9.58 -19.80
C ALA A 214 12.82 -8.31 -20.24
N ASP A 215 11.96 -8.40 -21.26
CA ASP A 215 11.03 -7.31 -21.60
C ASP A 215 9.88 -7.23 -20.58
N ARG A 216 9.34 -8.39 -20.15
CA ARG A 216 8.23 -8.49 -19.19
C ARG A 216 8.39 -9.68 -18.25
N GLY A 217 7.79 -9.59 -17.07
CA GLY A 217 7.76 -10.67 -16.08
C GLY A 217 6.50 -10.72 -15.23
N ILE A 218 6.13 -11.91 -14.76
CA ILE A 218 5.05 -12.15 -13.80
C ILE A 218 5.58 -13.08 -12.72
N TYR A 219 5.70 -12.59 -11.49
CA TYR A 219 6.14 -13.35 -10.31
C TYR A 219 4.94 -13.71 -9.42
N LYS A 220 4.79 -15.01 -9.14
CA LYS A 220 3.79 -15.56 -8.21
C LYS A 220 4.49 -15.93 -6.91
N ILE A 221 4.21 -15.19 -5.84
CA ILE A 221 4.90 -15.33 -4.54
C ILE A 221 4.60 -16.68 -3.87
N ASP A 222 3.37 -17.17 -4.03
CA ASP A 222 2.93 -18.47 -3.49
C ASP A 222 3.78 -19.64 -3.99
N SER A 223 3.93 -19.77 -5.31
CA SER A 223 4.77 -20.83 -5.92
C SER A 223 6.26 -20.48 -5.92
N GLY A 224 6.62 -19.19 -5.80
CA GLY A 224 7.98 -18.70 -5.99
C GLY A 224 8.42 -18.67 -7.46
N ILE A 225 7.51 -18.78 -8.42
CA ILE A 225 7.83 -18.85 -9.86
C ILE A 225 7.67 -17.47 -10.50
N ALA A 226 8.72 -16.99 -11.14
CA ALA A 226 8.71 -15.88 -12.08
C ALA A 226 8.69 -16.41 -13.51
N THR A 227 7.61 -16.14 -14.24
CA THR A 227 7.52 -16.37 -15.69
C THR A 227 7.95 -15.10 -16.41
N LEU A 228 8.90 -15.21 -17.33
CA LEU A 228 9.53 -14.09 -18.04
C LEU A 228 9.35 -14.24 -19.55
N ALA A 229 9.25 -13.12 -20.26
CA ALA A 229 9.07 -13.09 -21.70
C ALA A 229 9.82 -11.91 -22.35
N GLY A 230 10.42 -12.18 -23.51
CA GLY A 230 11.12 -11.20 -24.35
C GLY A 230 12.55 -10.92 -23.91
N ASN A 231 13.47 -10.86 -24.89
CA ASN A 231 14.90 -10.51 -24.77
C ASN A 231 15.63 -11.07 -23.52
N ILE A 232 15.37 -12.34 -23.16
CA ILE A 232 15.79 -12.86 -21.86
C ILE A 232 17.29 -13.12 -21.85
N THR A 233 17.94 -12.60 -20.81
CA THR A 233 19.34 -12.90 -20.48
C THR A 233 19.46 -13.22 -18.99
N ILE A 234 19.81 -14.46 -18.67
CA ILE A 234 20.14 -14.92 -17.32
C ILE A 234 21.67 -14.96 -17.19
N THR A 235 22.21 -14.42 -16.11
CA THR A 235 23.64 -14.51 -15.75
C THR A 235 23.79 -15.06 -14.34
N ARG A 236 24.59 -16.13 -14.20
CA ARG A 236 24.90 -16.80 -12.92
C ARG A 236 26.38 -17.18 -12.93
N ALA A 237 27.16 -16.57 -12.02
CA ALA A 237 28.63 -16.60 -12.11
C ALA A 237 29.09 -16.33 -13.56
N ASP A 238 29.97 -17.15 -14.11
CA ASP A 238 30.48 -17.02 -15.48
C ASP A 238 29.52 -17.58 -16.57
N SER A 239 28.34 -18.09 -16.21
CA SER A 239 27.38 -18.65 -17.17
C SER A 239 26.34 -17.62 -17.63
N ILE A 240 26.10 -17.58 -18.95
CA ILE A 240 25.11 -16.69 -19.58
C ILE A 240 24.15 -17.52 -20.43
N LEU A 241 22.84 -17.40 -20.17
CA LEU A 241 21.79 -18.13 -20.87
C LEU A 241 20.79 -17.16 -21.50
N THR A 242 20.36 -17.43 -22.74
CA THR A 242 19.53 -16.51 -23.55
C THR A 242 18.36 -17.21 -24.26
N GLY A 243 17.23 -16.52 -24.37
CA GLY A 243 16.02 -17.03 -25.03
C GLY A 243 14.83 -16.05 -25.02
N ASP A 244 13.66 -16.53 -25.47
CA ASP A 244 12.44 -15.71 -25.58
C ASP A 244 11.49 -15.85 -24.37
N GLN A 245 11.51 -16.99 -23.68
CA GLN A 245 10.67 -17.28 -22.52
C GLN A 245 11.46 -18.03 -21.45
N ALA A 246 11.17 -17.78 -20.17
CA ALA A 246 11.80 -18.48 -19.06
C ALA A 246 10.85 -18.64 -17.87
N GLU A 247 11.09 -19.68 -17.07
CA GLU A 247 10.54 -19.87 -15.73
C GLU A 247 11.71 -19.90 -14.75
N VAL A 248 11.70 -19.02 -13.74
CA VAL A 248 12.72 -18.94 -12.69
C VAL A 248 12.05 -19.15 -11.34
N ASN A 249 12.47 -20.18 -10.60
CA ASN A 249 12.02 -20.42 -9.25
C ASN A 249 12.92 -19.67 -8.24
N LEU A 250 12.42 -18.56 -7.69
CA LEU A 250 13.13 -17.67 -6.75
C LEU A 250 13.15 -18.20 -5.29
N LYS A 251 12.64 -19.42 -5.07
CA LYS A 251 12.78 -20.20 -3.82
C LYS A 251 13.86 -21.28 -3.92
N THR A 252 14.03 -21.91 -5.09
CA THR A 252 14.99 -23.02 -5.29
C THR A 252 16.20 -22.68 -6.15
N GLY A 253 16.23 -21.51 -6.80
CA GLY A 253 17.28 -21.14 -7.75
C GLY A 253 17.27 -21.94 -9.06
N VAL A 254 16.19 -22.67 -9.37
CA VAL A 254 16.06 -23.41 -10.63
C VAL A 254 15.54 -22.49 -11.74
N SER A 255 16.33 -22.34 -12.80
CA SER A 255 16.00 -21.56 -13.99
C SER A 255 15.83 -22.47 -15.21
N LYS A 256 14.70 -22.33 -15.90
CA LYS A 256 14.31 -23.14 -17.06
C LYS A 256 13.98 -22.19 -18.24
N LEU A 257 14.79 -22.25 -19.30
CA LEU A 257 14.49 -21.55 -20.54
C LEU A 257 13.48 -22.34 -21.38
N LEU A 258 12.57 -21.62 -22.03
CA LEU A 258 11.51 -22.15 -22.87
C LEU A 258 11.66 -21.60 -24.29
N THR A 259 11.39 -22.44 -25.29
CA THR A 259 11.14 -21.96 -26.65
C THR A 259 9.73 -21.38 -26.72
N ALA A 260 9.57 -20.23 -27.39
CA ALA A 260 8.25 -19.67 -27.67
C ALA A 260 7.32 -20.72 -28.30
N ASP A 261 6.06 -20.73 -27.84
CA ASP A 261 5.10 -21.81 -28.06
C ASP A 261 4.94 -22.19 -29.55
N PRO A 262 5.26 -23.44 -29.94
CA PRO A 262 5.21 -23.89 -31.34
C PRO A 262 3.79 -23.93 -31.92
N VAL A 263 2.74 -23.75 -31.12
CA VAL A 263 1.34 -23.68 -31.59
C VAL A 263 1.05 -22.38 -32.34
N ARG A 264 1.80 -21.28 -32.08
CA ARG A 264 1.60 -19.98 -32.75
C ARG A 264 2.77 -19.51 -33.64
N SER A 265 3.95 -20.12 -33.55
CA SER A 265 5.05 -19.84 -34.48
C SER A 265 4.86 -20.58 -35.81
N ASP A 266 4.99 -19.90 -36.96
CA ASP A 266 5.17 -20.58 -38.25
C ASP A 266 6.29 -21.63 -38.13
N ARG A 267 6.00 -22.86 -38.57
CA ARG A 267 6.82 -24.06 -38.33
C ARG A 267 8.25 -23.93 -38.89
N ARG A 268 8.49 -22.94 -39.76
CA ARG A 268 9.78 -22.63 -40.40
C ARG A 268 10.72 -21.75 -39.55
N LYS A 269 10.27 -21.15 -38.44
CA LYS A 269 11.11 -20.26 -37.58
C LYS A 269 11.00 -20.56 -36.08
N LYS A 270 11.31 -21.80 -35.68
CA LYS A 270 11.58 -22.11 -34.25
C LYS A 270 12.84 -21.35 -33.79
N LYS A 271 12.67 -20.30 -32.98
CA LYS A 271 13.78 -19.64 -32.28
C LYS A 271 14.49 -20.65 -31.36
N ARG A 272 15.82 -20.68 -31.40
CA ARG A 272 16.65 -21.64 -30.64
C ARG A 272 17.19 -20.96 -29.38
N ILE A 273 16.98 -21.58 -28.22
CA ILE A 273 17.62 -21.20 -26.95
C ILE A 273 19.14 -21.32 -27.12
N ARG A 274 19.92 -20.40 -26.53
CA ARG A 274 21.39 -20.47 -26.50
C ARG A 274 21.91 -20.26 -25.08
N GLY A 275 22.64 -21.26 -24.58
CA GLY A 275 23.45 -21.14 -23.36
C GLY A 275 24.93 -21.04 -23.70
N LEU A 276 25.68 -20.30 -22.89
CA LEU A 276 27.14 -20.24 -22.87
C LEU A 276 27.59 -20.48 -21.43
N ILE A 277 28.36 -21.54 -21.21
CA ILE A 277 28.98 -21.88 -19.94
C ILE A 277 30.48 -21.68 -20.13
N TYR A 278 31.07 -20.74 -19.41
CA TYR A 278 32.52 -20.52 -19.43
C TYR A 278 33.16 -21.39 -18.33
N PRO A 279 34.23 -22.15 -18.63
CA PRO A 279 34.93 -22.92 -17.62
C PRO A 279 35.72 -21.97 -16.70
N GLN A 280 35.64 -22.17 -15.39
CA GLN A 280 36.49 -21.44 -14.45
C GLN A 280 37.95 -21.83 -14.65
N LYS A 281 38.83 -20.83 -14.65
CA LYS A 281 40.27 -21.07 -14.57
C LYS A 281 40.60 -21.57 -13.15
N ARG A 282 41.40 -22.65 -13.09
CA ARG A 282 42.13 -23.05 -11.89
C ARG A 282 43.33 -22.13 -11.67
#